data_AF-A0A955E2R7-F1
#
_entry.id   AF-A0A955E2R7-F1
#
_cell.length_a   1.000
_cell.length_b   1.000
_cell.length_c   1.000
_cell.angle_alpha   90.00
_cell.angle_beta   90.00
_cell.angle_gamma   90.00
#
_symmetry.space_group_name_H-M   'P 1'
#
loop_
_entity.id
_entity.type
_entity.pdbx_description
1 polymer ?
#
loop_
_entity_poly.entity_id
_entity_poly.type
_entity_poly.pdbx_seq_one_letter_code
_entity_poly.pdbx_strand_id
1 'polypeptide(L)'
;MPTATEPITQADWLDLVQTLPNASIDLFYTDPPFNTGKSQSAAAGSYDDSWPSTADWLDWFRVRITATLPKLKPTANILIHTDWRTTHHVRLLLDQLLGEDRFVNHLIWSYGLGGSSPRRFARKHDDI
;
A
#
# COMPACT_ATOMS: atom_id res chain seq x y z
N MET A 1 28.19 5.74 3.29
CA MET A 1 27.61 6.68 2.31
C MET A 1 26.86 5.85 1.28
N PRO A 2 25.54 5.94 1.12
CA PRO A 2 24.91 5.42 -0.09
C PRO A 2 25.25 6.39 -1.22
N THR A 3 26.05 5.94 -2.17
CA THR A 3 26.67 6.76 -3.23
C THR A 3 25.98 6.64 -4.58
N ALA A 4 24.76 6.08 -4.64
CA ALA A 4 23.95 6.06 -5.84
C ALA A 4 22.55 6.59 -5.49
N THR A 5 22.18 7.74 -6.06
CA THR A 5 20.76 8.05 -6.25
C THR A 5 20.22 6.98 -7.20
N GLU A 6 19.47 6.03 -6.67
CA GLU A 6 18.76 5.06 -7.51
C GLU A 6 17.84 5.83 -8.49
N PRO A 7 17.79 5.39 -9.76
CA PRO A 7 17.01 6.08 -10.77
C PRO A 7 15.51 5.98 -10.46
N ILE A 8 14.82 7.12 -10.47
CA ILE A 8 13.35 7.16 -10.48
C ILE A 8 12.89 6.63 -11.85
N THR A 9 12.05 5.60 -11.83
CA THR A 9 11.53 4.96 -13.05
C THR A 9 10.03 5.22 -13.17
N GLN A 10 9.60 5.78 -14.30
CA GLN A 10 8.18 5.92 -14.63
C GLN A 10 7.72 4.69 -15.40
N ALA A 11 6.86 3.85 -14.81
CA ALA A 11 6.32 2.65 -15.41
C ALA A 11 5.02 2.22 -14.70
N ASP A 12 4.24 1.34 -15.34
CA ASP A 12 3.29 0.52 -14.59
C ASP A 12 4.06 -0.48 -13.71
N TRP A 13 3.65 -0.62 -12.46
CA TRP A 13 4.35 -1.49 -11.50
C TRP A 13 4.37 -2.96 -11.94
N LEU A 14 3.29 -3.47 -12.55
CA LEU A 14 3.21 -4.86 -12.98
C LEU A 14 4.15 -5.16 -14.13
N ASP A 15 4.48 -4.16 -14.97
CA ASP A 15 5.48 -4.29 -16.01
C ASP A 15 6.90 -4.20 -15.42
N LEU A 16 7.14 -3.22 -14.55
CA LEU A 16 8.46 -3.00 -13.94
C LEU A 16 8.90 -4.16 -13.06
N VAL A 17 8.02 -4.65 -12.18
CA VAL A 17 8.35 -5.68 -11.19
C VAL A 17 8.83 -6.97 -11.85
N GLN A 18 8.36 -7.28 -13.06
CA GLN A 18 8.80 -8.45 -13.83
C GLN A 18 10.28 -8.40 -14.20
N THR A 19 10.81 -7.19 -14.42
CA THR A 19 12.21 -6.96 -14.81
C THR A 19 13.19 -7.05 -13.64
N LEU A 20 12.69 -6.97 -12.40
CA LEU A 20 13.52 -7.02 -11.21
C LEU A 20 14.04 -8.45 -10.96
N PRO A 21 15.27 -8.64 -10.48
CA PRO A 21 15.75 -9.95 -10.07
C PRO A 21 14.94 -10.50 -8.90
N ASN A 22 14.79 -11.82 -8.81
CA ASN A 22 14.16 -12.45 -7.65
C ASN A 22 15.03 -12.22 -6.40
N ALA A 23 14.38 -12.15 -5.22
CA ALA A 23 15.05 -11.93 -3.95
C ALA A 23 16.07 -10.77 -3.95
N SER A 24 15.71 -9.64 -4.56
CA SER A 24 16.57 -8.46 -4.68
C SER A 24 16.13 -7.28 -3.81
N ILE A 25 14.85 -7.22 -3.42
CA ILE A 25 14.27 -6.11 -2.66
C ILE A 25 14.36 -6.39 -1.15
N ASP A 26 14.93 -5.45 -0.39
CA ASP A 26 15.01 -5.50 1.08
C ASP A 26 13.79 -4.86 1.78
N LEU A 27 13.16 -3.87 1.13
CA LEU A 27 12.00 -3.15 1.67
C LEU A 27 11.06 -2.80 0.53
N PHE A 28 9.79 -3.15 0.69
CA PHE A 28 8.71 -2.70 -0.18
C PHE A 28 7.78 -1.80 0.61
N TYR A 29 7.73 -0.52 0.23
CA TYR A 29 6.79 0.46 0.76
C TYR A 29 5.83 0.87 -0.34
N THR A 30 4.54 0.93 -0.04
CA THR A 30 3.53 1.44 -0.98
C THR A 30 2.43 2.19 -0.24
N ASP A 31 1.94 3.24 -0.89
CA ASP A 31 0.79 4.06 -0.50
C ASP A 31 -0.27 3.97 -1.62
N PRO A 32 -0.98 2.83 -1.73
CA PRO A 32 -1.95 2.61 -2.80
C PRO A 32 -3.16 3.54 -2.66
N PRO A 33 -3.98 3.70 -3.71
CA PRO A 33 -5.30 4.33 -3.58
C PRO A 33 -6.11 3.71 -2.44
N PHE A 34 -6.77 4.51 -1.59
CA PHE A 34 -7.47 4.03 -0.39
C PHE A 34 -8.94 3.62 -0.63
N ASN A 35 -9.36 3.55 -1.89
CA ASN A 35 -10.74 3.31 -2.29
C ASN A 35 -11.70 4.35 -1.66
N THR A 36 -11.37 5.63 -1.78
CA THR A 36 -12.17 6.72 -1.17
C THR A 36 -13.51 6.97 -1.87
N GLY A 37 -13.69 6.42 -3.07
CA GLY A 37 -14.87 6.61 -3.93
C GLY A 37 -14.86 7.94 -4.67
N LYS A 38 -13.68 8.53 -4.91
CA LYS A 38 -13.52 9.86 -5.51
C LYS A 38 -12.32 9.88 -6.44
N SER A 39 -12.34 10.75 -7.45
CA SER A 39 -11.11 11.07 -8.17
C SER A 39 -10.23 11.96 -7.30
N GLN A 40 -8.94 11.63 -7.24
CA GLN A 40 -7.92 12.39 -6.55
C GLN A 40 -7.16 13.22 -7.57
N SER A 41 -6.84 14.48 -7.22
CA SER A 41 -6.11 15.40 -8.09
C SER A 41 -5.02 16.11 -7.31
N ALA A 42 -3.80 16.05 -7.82
CA ALA A 42 -2.63 16.73 -7.29
C ALA A 42 -1.83 17.37 -8.42
N ALA A 43 -0.80 18.15 -8.07
CA ALA A 43 0.09 18.78 -9.06
C ALA A 43 0.77 17.75 -9.99
N ALA A 44 1.01 16.53 -9.50
CA ALA A 44 1.64 15.44 -10.24
C ALA A 44 0.66 14.68 -11.16
N GLY A 45 -0.64 14.97 -11.12
CA GLY A 45 -1.65 14.29 -11.91
C GLY A 45 -2.92 13.96 -11.12
N SER A 46 -3.84 13.31 -11.81
CA SER A 46 -5.10 12.83 -11.25
C SER A 46 -5.27 11.34 -11.47
N TYR A 47 -5.92 10.66 -10.53
CA TYR A 47 -6.28 9.26 -10.65
C TYR A 47 -7.66 9.01 -10.04
N ASP A 48 -8.36 8.01 -10.57
CA ASP A 48 -9.64 7.58 -10.01
C ASP A 48 -9.38 6.64 -8.82
N ASP A 49 -9.75 7.11 -7.63
CA ASP A 49 -9.70 6.32 -6.40
C ASP A 49 -11.10 5.79 -6.08
N SER A 50 -11.66 5.04 -7.02
CA SER A 50 -13.03 4.52 -6.97
C SER A 50 -13.15 3.20 -7.69
N TRP A 51 -13.60 2.18 -6.97
CA TRP A 51 -13.93 0.86 -7.51
C TRP A 51 -15.42 0.54 -7.31
N PRO A 52 -16.00 -0.36 -8.12
CA PRO A 52 -17.40 -0.77 -7.95
C PRO A 52 -17.67 -1.37 -6.56
N SER A 53 -16.69 -2.07 -6.00
CA SER A 53 -16.74 -2.60 -4.64
C SER A 53 -15.34 -2.65 -4.01
N THR A 54 -15.30 -2.86 -2.69
CA THR A 54 -14.05 -3.13 -1.97
C THR A 54 -13.37 -4.42 -2.43
N ALA A 55 -14.14 -5.41 -2.90
CA ALA A 55 -13.58 -6.64 -3.45
C ALA A 55 -12.81 -6.37 -4.74
N ASP A 56 -13.35 -5.53 -5.63
CA ASP A 56 -12.67 -5.16 -6.88
C ASP A 56 -11.36 -4.40 -6.62
N TRP A 57 -11.35 -3.51 -5.62
CA TRP A 57 -10.13 -2.84 -5.18
C TRP A 57 -9.12 -3.84 -4.60
N LEU A 58 -9.58 -4.79 -3.79
CA LEU A 58 -8.73 -5.79 -3.18
C LEU A 58 -8.12 -6.74 -4.22
N ASP A 59 -8.88 -7.11 -5.25
CA ASP A 59 -8.39 -7.92 -6.37
C ASP A 59 -7.35 -7.15 -7.20
N TRP A 60 -7.62 -5.87 -7.47
CA TRP A 60 -6.64 -4.98 -8.11
C TRP A 60 -5.33 -4.92 -7.32
N PHE A 61 -5.40 -4.84 -5.99
CA PHE A 61 -4.22 -4.75 -5.13
C PHE A 61 -3.50 -6.11 -4.98
N ARG A 62 -4.26 -7.21 -4.86
CA ARG A 62 -3.75 -8.59 -4.75
C ARG A 62 -2.82 -8.95 -5.89
N VAL A 63 -3.15 -8.56 -7.12
CA VAL A 63 -2.31 -8.86 -8.30
C VAL A 63 -0.94 -8.20 -8.16
N ARG A 64 -0.88 -6.97 -7.64
CA ARG A 64 0.37 -6.21 -7.44
C ARG A 64 1.22 -6.81 -6.33
N ILE A 65 0.63 -7.12 -5.17
CA ILE A 65 1.36 -7.76 -4.08
C ILE A 65 1.90 -9.12 -4.52
N THR A 66 1.07 -9.96 -5.14
CA THR A 66 1.49 -11.29 -5.63
C THR A 66 2.65 -11.21 -6.60
N ALA A 67 2.65 -10.24 -7.52
CA ALA A 67 3.75 -10.04 -8.47
C ALA A 67 5.05 -9.59 -7.79
N THR A 68 4.94 -8.86 -6.66
CA THR A 68 6.09 -8.38 -5.87
C THR A 68 6.72 -9.47 -5.01
N LEU A 69 5.94 -10.42 -4.46
CA LEU A 69 6.45 -11.39 -3.48
C LEU A 69 7.73 -12.15 -3.91
N PRO A 70 7.87 -12.65 -5.16
CA PRO A 70 9.10 -13.35 -5.58
C PRO A 70 10.34 -12.45 -5.65
N LYS A 71 10.15 -11.12 -5.70
CA LYS A 71 11.22 -10.13 -5.79
C LYS A 71 11.75 -9.73 -4.41
N LEU A 72 10.99 -9.99 -3.37
CA LEU A 72 11.38 -9.75 -1.99
C LEU A 72 12.39 -10.78 -1.52
N LYS A 73 13.41 -10.33 -0.78
CA LYS A 73 14.29 -11.24 -0.04
C LYS A 73 13.48 -11.94 1.08
N PRO A 74 13.91 -13.14 1.53
CA PRO A 74 13.28 -13.81 2.68
C PRO A 74 13.28 -12.98 3.98
N THR A 75 14.16 -11.97 4.08
CA THR A 75 14.31 -11.05 5.21
C THR A 75 13.67 -9.68 4.96
N ALA A 76 13.00 -9.49 3.83
CA ALA A 76 12.45 -8.21 3.45
C ALA A 76 11.23 -7.82 4.29
N ASN A 77 10.98 -6.51 4.40
CA ASN A 77 9.77 -5.99 5.02
C ASN A 77 8.81 -5.41 3.97
N ILE A 78 7.52 -5.58 4.21
CA ILE A 78 6.43 -4.96 3.45
C ILE A 78 5.72 -3.97 4.36
N LEU A 79 5.68 -2.70 3.96
CA LEU A 79 4.96 -1.63 4.64
C LEU A 79 3.91 -1.08 3.68
N ILE A 80 2.65 -1.06 4.11
CA ILE A 80 1.54 -0.63 3.25
C ILE A 80 0.75 0.44 3.99
N HIS A 81 0.87 1.68 3.53
CA HIS A 81 0.07 2.78 4.06
C HIS A 81 -1.35 2.67 3.55
N THR A 82 -2.32 2.70 4.45
CA THR A 82 -3.75 2.66 4.17
C THR A 82 -4.51 3.56 5.13
N ASP A 83 -5.82 3.73 4.89
CA ASP A 83 -6.71 4.29 5.90
C ASP A 83 -7.69 3.24 6.45
N TRP A 84 -8.53 3.68 7.38
CA TRP A 84 -9.59 2.90 8.02
C TRP A 84 -10.52 2.12 7.07
N ARG A 85 -10.59 2.48 5.77
CA ARG A 85 -11.41 1.77 4.77
C ARG A 85 -10.77 0.47 4.31
N THR A 86 -9.43 0.45 4.17
CA THR A 86 -8.71 -0.63 3.48
C THR A 86 -7.76 -1.41 4.39
N THR A 87 -7.32 -0.84 5.52
CA THR A 87 -6.33 -1.45 6.42
C THR A 87 -6.65 -2.91 6.79
N HIS A 88 -7.89 -3.20 7.22
CA HIS A 88 -8.26 -4.55 7.62
C HIS A 88 -8.32 -5.55 6.44
N HIS A 89 -8.67 -5.07 5.24
CA HIS A 89 -8.66 -5.89 4.04
C HIS A 89 -7.23 -6.23 3.60
N VAL A 90 -6.32 -5.26 3.68
CA VAL A 90 -4.90 -5.46 3.39
C VAL A 90 -4.27 -6.42 4.40
N ARG A 91 -4.60 -6.27 5.69
CA ARG A 91 -4.13 -7.20 6.73
C ARG A 91 -4.50 -8.64 6.41
N LEU A 92 -5.78 -8.91 6.15
CA LEU A 92 -6.24 -10.26 5.82
C LEU A 92 -5.66 -10.78 4.50
N LEU A 93 -5.45 -9.91 3.52
CA LEU A 93 -4.79 -10.27 2.27
C LEU A 93 -3.34 -10.74 2.52
N LEU A 94 -2.57 -10.00 3.34
CA LEU A 94 -1.21 -10.39 3.67
C LEU A 94 -1.15 -11.67 4.49
N ASP A 95 -2.07 -11.87 5.44
CA ASP A 95 -2.17 -13.14 6.18
C ASP A 95 -2.42 -14.32 5.24
N GLN A 96 -3.30 -14.16 4.23
CA GLN A 96 -3.56 -15.20 3.23
C GLN A 96 -2.35 -15.50 2.33
N LEU A 97 -1.55 -14.48 2.00
CA LEU A 97 -0.44 -14.62 1.05
C LEU A 97 0.87 -15.06 1.72
N LEU A 98 1.10 -14.67 2.97
CA LEU A 98 2.37 -14.84 3.67
C LEU A 98 2.28 -15.70 4.93
N GLY A 99 1.08 -15.86 5.50
CA GLY A 99 0.86 -16.46 6.80
C GLY A 99 0.67 -15.40 7.89
N GLU A 100 -0.24 -15.67 8.84
CA GLU A 100 -0.55 -14.78 9.97
C GLU A 100 0.62 -14.59 10.94
N ASP A 101 1.56 -15.54 10.97
CA ASP A 101 2.78 -15.54 11.77
C ASP A 101 3.85 -14.58 11.24
N ARG A 102 3.67 -14.06 10.01
CA ARG A 102 4.57 -13.08 9.39
C ARG A 102 4.26 -11.64 9.73
N PHE A 103 3.12 -11.38 10.37
CA PHE A 103 2.78 -10.03 10.76
C PHE A 103 3.72 -9.51 11.86
N VAL A 104 4.37 -8.38 11.60
CA VAL A 104 5.35 -7.79 12.52
C VAL A 104 4.71 -6.74 13.42
N ASN A 105 4.05 -5.74 12.84
CA ASN A 105 3.49 -4.63 13.60
C ASN A 105 2.42 -3.86 12.81
N HIS A 106 1.66 -3.02 13.52
CA HIS A 106 0.75 -2.02 12.96
C HIS A 106 1.19 -0.65 13.46
N LEU A 107 1.59 0.24 12.55
CA LEU A 107 2.04 1.59 12.87
C LEU A 107 0.89 2.58 12.67
N ILE A 108 0.69 3.44 13.67
CA ILE A 108 -0.34 4.49 13.61
C ILE A 108 0.32 5.81 13.24
N TRP A 109 0.07 6.29 12.02
CA TRP A 109 0.53 7.60 11.60
C TRP A 109 -0.48 8.66 12.02
N SER A 110 -0.25 9.27 13.19
CA SER A 110 -1.15 10.27 13.75
C SER A 110 -0.80 11.70 13.31
N TYR A 111 -1.85 12.50 13.06
CA TYR A 111 -1.74 13.91 12.70
C TYR A 111 -2.66 14.80 13.57
N GLY A 112 -2.20 16.03 13.85
CA GLY A 112 -2.82 16.90 14.87
C GLY A 112 -4.19 17.48 14.49
N LEU A 113 -4.37 17.83 13.22
CA LEU A 113 -5.63 18.37 12.69
C LEU A 113 -6.49 17.23 12.13
N GLY A 114 -7.73 17.11 12.61
CA GLY A 114 -8.69 16.15 12.07
C GLY A 114 -10.09 16.73 12.14
N GLY A 115 -10.95 16.33 11.19
CA GLY A 115 -12.32 16.83 11.13
C GLY A 115 -13.10 16.51 12.41
N SER A 116 -13.85 17.49 12.92
CA SER A 116 -14.86 17.26 13.96
C SER A 116 -16.17 16.84 13.31
N SER A 117 -16.85 15.86 13.88
CA SER A 117 -18.16 15.43 13.40
C SER A 117 -19.04 15.06 14.59
N PRO A 118 -20.34 15.45 14.57
CA PRO A 118 -21.28 14.98 15.57
C PRO A 118 -21.70 13.52 15.35
N ARG A 119 -21.35 12.91 14.20
CA ARG A 119 -21.81 11.57 13.80
C ARG A 119 -20.73 10.50 13.85
N ARG A 120 -19.47 10.87 14.13
CA ARG A 120 -18.35 9.94 14.18
C ARG A 120 -17.20 10.53 15.01
N PHE A 121 -16.34 9.67 15.50
CA PHE A 121 -15.06 10.07 16.08
C PHE A 121 -14.18 10.76 15.03
N ALA A 122 -13.34 11.69 15.51
CA ALA A 122 -12.40 12.39 14.67
C ALA A 122 -11.40 11.39 14.05
N ARG A 123 -11.24 11.45 12.73
CA ARG A 123 -10.21 10.69 12.01
C ARG A 123 -8.93 11.51 12.06
N LYS A 124 -7.93 11.00 12.78
CA LYS A 124 -6.67 11.68 13.13
C LYS A 124 -5.45 10.78 12.92
N HIS A 125 -5.62 9.70 12.17
CA HIS A 125 -4.57 8.78 11.84
C HIS A 125 -4.90 8.05 10.56
N ASP A 126 -3.84 7.56 9.94
CA ASP A 126 -3.85 6.48 8.97
C ASP A 126 -3.01 5.30 9.54
N ASP A 127 -3.03 4.19 8.82
CA ASP A 127 -2.61 2.87 9.26
C ASP A 127 -1.49 2.35 8.34
N ILE A 128 -0.37 1.86 8.89
CA ILE A 128 0.75 1.27 8.11
C ILE A 128 1.11 -0.12 8.62
#